data_AF-A0A075AXF4-F1
#
_entry.id   AF-A0A075AXF4-F1
#
_cell.length_a   1.000
_cell.length_b   1.000
_cell.length_c   1.000
_cell.angle_alpha   90.00
_cell.angle_beta   90.00
_cell.angle_gamma   90.00
#
_symmetry.space_group_name_H-M   'P 1'
#
loop_
_entity.id
_entity.type
_entity.pdbx_description
1 polymer ?
#
loop_
_entity_poly.entity_id
_entity_poly.type
_entity_poly.pdbx_seq_one_letter_code
_entity_poly.pdbx_strand_id
1 'polypeptide(L)'
;MSSNILYQINVQDVSSIKNKYQKSCILTFTNRKRWQIRTLDLSTGLKIDCNLYIKNASNPTISTDTIHIQVAPNLIVEAVRNVHRGMDIYLSEHSICFVGAARNRGIIIKQMVPIRIVEEEQPSSNYLVSEPIVQIYMPSFQIVKTAIEQLKKINSKCITLSANMEGQLEFQTIHDLGKVKMAFSNLTNPNKDFTKDSMITLIVYFEENEDNEESIFTFHFPTLKE
;
A
#
# COMPACT_ATOMS: atom_id res chain seq x y z
N MET A 1 12.26 31.37 -4.17
CA MET A 1 12.85 30.70 -5.34
C MET A 1 12.13 29.36 -5.48
N SER A 2 11.37 29.16 -6.54
CA SER A 2 10.57 27.95 -6.77
C SER A 2 11.44 26.85 -7.38
N SER A 3 11.68 25.79 -6.61
CA SER A 3 12.48 24.63 -7.02
C SER A 3 11.66 23.76 -7.98
N ASN A 4 12.17 23.55 -9.20
CA ASN A 4 11.60 22.63 -10.17
C ASN A 4 12.08 21.20 -9.85
N ILE A 5 11.17 20.24 -9.74
CA ILE A 5 11.52 18.84 -9.49
C ILE A 5 10.96 17.98 -10.64
N LEU A 6 11.84 17.22 -11.29
CA LEU A 6 11.58 16.38 -12.45
C LEU A 6 11.51 14.92 -12.01
N TYR A 7 10.47 14.18 -12.40
CA TYR A 7 10.30 12.78 -12.03
C TYR A 7 9.80 11.97 -13.22
N GLN A 8 9.95 10.65 -13.15
CA GLN A 8 9.26 9.72 -14.03
C GLN A 8 8.94 8.51 -13.20
N ILE A 9 7.66 8.32 -12.88
CA ILE A 9 7.19 7.19 -12.06
C ILE A 9 6.21 6.37 -12.87
N ASN A 10 6.42 5.06 -12.90
CA ASN A 10 5.45 4.10 -13.43
C ASN A 10 4.47 3.75 -12.30
N VAL A 11 3.34 4.45 -12.22
CA VAL A 11 2.39 4.38 -11.09
C VAL A 11 1.15 3.53 -11.43
N GLN A 12 1.21 2.64 -12.42
CA GLN A 12 0.03 1.89 -12.83
C GLN A 12 -0.54 1.00 -11.69
N ASP A 13 0.30 0.53 -10.77
CA ASP A 13 -0.10 -0.41 -9.71
C ASP A 13 -0.78 0.22 -8.47
N VAL A 14 -0.50 1.49 -8.16
CA VAL A 14 -1.08 2.18 -6.97
C VAL A 14 -2.56 2.50 -7.15
N SER A 15 -3.02 2.63 -8.39
CA SER A 15 -4.42 2.99 -8.72
C SER A 15 -5.47 1.94 -8.31
N SER A 16 -5.03 0.74 -7.93
CA SER A 16 -5.87 -0.40 -7.53
C SER A 16 -6.24 -0.41 -6.04
N ILE A 17 -5.54 0.38 -5.21
CA ILE A 17 -5.90 0.61 -3.80
C ILE A 17 -7.13 1.54 -3.80
N LYS A 18 -8.31 0.95 -3.89
CA LYS A 18 -9.59 1.68 -3.92
C LYS A 18 -9.71 2.59 -2.69
N ASN A 19 -10.15 3.83 -2.94
CA ASN A 19 -10.53 4.93 -2.03
C ASN A 19 -11.54 4.60 -0.90
N LYS A 20 -11.82 3.33 -0.61
CA LYS A 20 -12.91 2.93 0.27
C LYS A 20 -12.60 3.14 1.75
N TYR A 21 -11.33 3.28 2.12
CA TYR A 21 -10.91 3.15 3.51
C TYR A 21 -10.38 4.45 4.16
N GLN A 22 -10.01 5.51 3.42
CA GLN A 22 -9.41 6.71 4.04
C GLN A 22 -9.74 8.03 3.35
N LYS A 23 -9.94 9.06 4.19
CA LYS A 23 -10.06 10.47 3.78
C LYS A 23 -8.71 11.12 3.46
N SER A 24 -7.61 10.64 4.06
CA SER A 24 -6.26 11.16 3.84
C SER A 24 -5.18 10.09 4.04
N CYS A 25 -4.04 10.24 3.37
CA CYS A 25 -2.79 9.52 3.62
C CYS A 25 -1.65 10.50 3.90
N ILE A 26 -0.54 9.97 4.43
CA ILE A 26 0.73 10.67 4.57
C ILE A 26 1.68 10.16 3.47
N LEU A 27 2.16 11.06 2.62
CA LEU A 27 3.26 10.80 1.71
C LEU A 27 4.55 11.35 2.31
N THR A 28 5.58 10.51 2.36
CA THR A 28 6.92 10.90 2.78
C THR A 28 7.85 10.90 1.56
N PHE A 29 8.40 12.07 1.26
CA PHE A 29 9.46 12.25 0.29
C PHE A 29 10.78 12.25 1.03
N THR A 30 11.78 11.55 0.48
CA THR A 30 13.15 11.59 0.99
C THR A 30 14.08 12.06 -0.11
N ASN A 31 15.24 12.60 0.26
CA ASN A 31 16.31 12.93 -0.69
C ASN A 31 16.90 11.69 -1.41
N ARG A 32 16.43 10.48 -1.07
CA ARG A 32 16.77 9.23 -1.74
C ARG A 32 15.73 8.89 -2.81
N LYS A 33 16.04 7.93 -3.68
CA LYS A 33 15.09 7.36 -4.67
C LYS A 33 14.00 6.48 -4.04
N ARG A 34 13.59 6.78 -2.81
CA ARG A 34 12.61 6.04 -2.02
C ARG A 34 11.54 7.00 -1.53
N TRP A 35 10.31 6.72 -1.92
CA TRP A 35 9.11 7.38 -1.41
C TRP A 35 8.35 6.40 -0.53
N GLN A 36 7.62 6.92 0.44
CA GLN A 36 6.80 6.11 1.31
C GLN A 36 5.38 6.69 1.36
N ILE A 37 4.40 5.81 1.20
CA ILE A 37 2.99 6.14 1.38
C ILE A 37 2.54 5.41 2.63
N ARG A 38 2.20 6.16 3.67
CA ARG A 38 1.63 5.61 4.89
C ARG A 38 0.19 6.03 4.99
N THR A 39 -0.66 5.09 5.34
CA THR A 39 -2.06 5.37 5.55
C THR A 39 -2.51 4.66 6.83
N LEU A 40 -3.32 5.35 7.62
CA LEU A 40 -3.91 4.81 8.85
C LEU A 40 -5.40 5.11 8.82
N ASP A 41 -6.22 4.06 8.85
CA ASP A 41 -7.66 4.18 9.03
C ASP A 41 -7.95 4.04 10.52
N LEU A 42 -8.19 5.16 11.18
CA LEU A 42 -8.50 5.20 12.61
C LEU A 42 -9.78 4.45 12.98
N SER A 43 -10.69 4.23 12.02
CA SER A 43 -11.95 3.53 12.29
C SER A 43 -11.80 2.01 12.31
N THR A 44 -10.83 1.49 11.59
CA THR A 44 -10.58 0.04 11.47
C THR A 44 -9.25 -0.39 12.07
N GLY A 45 -8.41 0.55 12.51
CA GLY A 45 -7.01 0.29 12.87
C GLY A 45 -6.12 -0.09 11.67
N LEU A 46 -6.68 -0.14 10.44
CA LEU A 46 -5.94 -0.61 9.28
C LEU A 46 -4.82 0.37 8.92
N LYS A 47 -3.59 -0.13 8.98
CA LYS A 47 -2.40 0.58 8.55
C LYS A 47 -1.89 0.00 7.24
N ILE A 48 -1.61 0.86 6.26
CA ILE A 48 -0.99 0.48 5.00
C ILE A 48 0.32 1.25 4.88
N ASP A 49 1.42 0.53 4.70
CA ASP A 49 2.73 1.11 4.44
C ASP A 49 3.24 0.61 3.09
N CYS A 50 3.42 1.53 2.16
CA CYS A 50 3.90 1.24 0.82
C CYS A 50 5.20 2.00 0.57
N ASN A 51 6.26 1.24 0.28
CA ASN A 51 7.54 1.80 -0.13
C ASN A 51 7.63 1.76 -1.66
N LEU A 52 7.80 2.92 -2.26
CA LEU A 52 7.97 3.09 -3.70
C LEU A 52 9.43 3.41 -3.99
N TYR A 53 10.07 2.56 -4.79
CA TYR A 53 11.42 2.79 -5.27
C TYR A 53 11.38 3.36 -6.68
N ILE A 54 11.91 4.57 -6.84
CA ILE A 54 11.90 5.25 -8.13
C ILE A 54 13.11 4.81 -8.94
N LYS A 55 12.88 3.89 -9.86
CA LYS A 55 13.87 3.49 -10.87
C LYS A 55 13.99 4.60 -11.92
N ASN A 56 15.21 4.88 -12.37
CA ASN A 56 15.52 5.79 -13.48
C ASN A 56 15.15 7.28 -13.32
N ALA A 57 14.79 7.76 -12.12
CA ALA A 57 14.65 9.20 -11.91
C ALA A 57 16.02 9.88 -11.77
N SER A 58 16.09 11.14 -12.23
CA SER A 58 17.07 12.12 -11.78
C SER A 58 17.06 12.20 -10.24
N ASN A 59 18.21 12.49 -9.64
CA ASN A 59 18.29 12.63 -8.19
C ASN A 59 17.32 13.74 -7.74
N PRO A 60 16.46 13.49 -6.74
CA PRO A 60 15.50 14.48 -6.28
C PRO A 60 16.24 15.67 -5.66
N THR A 61 15.97 16.88 -6.15
CA THR A 61 16.43 18.13 -5.53
C THR A 61 15.43 18.55 -4.47
N ILE A 62 15.52 17.94 -3.29
CA ILE A 62 14.76 18.32 -2.11
C ILE A 62 15.71 19.10 -1.20
N SER A 63 15.30 20.28 -0.74
CA SER A 63 16.12 21.14 0.14
C SER A 63 16.28 20.59 1.55
N THR A 64 15.42 19.65 1.94
CA THR A 64 15.42 18.96 3.22
C THR A 64 15.62 17.46 3.01
N ASP A 65 16.08 16.75 4.06
CA ASP A 65 16.31 15.31 3.97
C ASP A 65 15.00 14.52 3.80
N THR A 66 13.94 14.98 4.48
CA THR A 66 12.59 14.41 4.42
C THR A 66 11.51 15.50 4.39
N ILE A 67 10.38 15.20 3.74
CA ILE A 67 9.16 16.02 3.77
C ILE A 67 7.95 15.09 3.92
N HIS A 68 7.05 15.42 4.85
CA HIS A 68 5.82 14.68 5.10
C HIS A 68 4.63 15.55 4.69
N ILE A 69 3.76 15.00 3.86
CA ILE A 69 2.57 15.70 3.39
C ILE A 69 1.34 14.84 3.63
N GLN A 70 0.28 15.48 4.12
CA GLN A 70 -1.05 14.91 4.20
C GLN A 70 -1.82 15.27 2.94
N VAL A 71 -2.48 14.27 2.35
CA VAL A 71 -3.15 14.42 1.05
C VAL A 71 -4.26 13.38 0.90
N ALA A 72 -5.29 13.70 0.13
CA ALA A 72 -6.38 12.77 -0.16
C ALA A 72 -5.93 11.75 -1.25
N PRO A 73 -5.92 10.43 -0.96
CA PRO A 73 -5.40 9.42 -1.89
C PRO A 73 -6.08 9.44 -3.26
N ASN A 74 -7.38 9.71 -3.28
CA ASN A 74 -8.19 9.76 -4.51
C ASN A 74 -7.68 10.81 -5.50
N LEU A 75 -7.23 11.97 -5.01
CA LEU A 75 -6.74 13.05 -5.85
C LEU A 75 -5.38 12.69 -6.48
N ILE A 76 -4.53 11.97 -5.76
CA ILE A 76 -3.27 11.46 -6.31
C ILE A 76 -3.54 10.43 -7.40
N VAL A 77 -4.44 9.47 -7.14
CA VAL A 77 -4.78 8.43 -8.12
C VAL A 77 -5.35 9.06 -9.40
N GLU A 78 -6.21 10.06 -9.26
CA GLU A 78 -6.76 10.81 -10.39
C GLU A 78 -5.66 11.56 -11.14
N ALA A 79 -4.80 12.29 -10.42
CA ALA A 79 -3.67 13.03 -11.00
C ALA A 79 -2.74 12.16 -11.82
N VAL A 80 -2.34 11.04 -11.24
CA VAL A 80 -1.51 10.04 -11.87
C VAL A 80 -2.18 9.41 -13.07
N ARG A 81 -3.46 9.01 -12.97
CA ARG A 81 -4.18 8.30 -14.05
C ARG A 81 -4.24 9.13 -15.33
N ASN A 82 -4.29 10.45 -15.18
CA ASN A 82 -4.36 11.39 -16.28
C ASN A 82 -3.00 11.59 -16.98
N VAL A 83 -1.88 11.25 -16.33
CA VAL A 83 -0.54 11.32 -16.89
C VAL A 83 -0.08 9.95 -17.38
N HIS A 84 0.27 9.82 -18.67
CA HIS A 84 0.52 8.51 -19.28
C HIS A 84 2.00 8.16 -19.44
N ARG A 85 2.83 9.15 -19.81
CA ARG A 85 4.25 8.96 -20.11
C ARG A 85 5.03 10.16 -19.63
N GLY A 86 6.14 9.93 -18.92
CA GLY A 86 7.00 10.98 -18.37
C GLY A 86 6.22 11.86 -17.40
N MET A 87 6.29 11.55 -16.10
CA MET A 87 5.49 12.26 -15.10
C MET A 87 6.38 13.00 -14.12
N ASP A 88 6.52 14.30 -14.36
CA ASP A 88 7.17 15.22 -13.46
C ASP A 88 6.27 15.56 -12.28
N ILE A 89 6.88 15.73 -11.11
CA ILE A 89 6.16 15.99 -9.87
C ILE A 89 6.83 17.17 -9.18
N TYR A 90 6.10 18.26 -9.04
CA TYR A 90 6.59 19.46 -8.36
C TYR A 90 5.90 19.57 -7.02
N LEU A 91 6.65 19.90 -5.98
CA LEU A 91 6.10 20.14 -4.65
C LEU A 91 6.15 21.63 -4.33
N SER A 92 5.04 22.17 -3.83
CA SER A 92 4.96 23.51 -3.25
C SER A 92 4.42 23.44 -1.82
N GLU A 93 4.33 24.59 -1.14
CA GLU A 93 3.83 24.67 0.24
C GLU A 93 2.38 24.18 0.41
N HIS A 94 1.58 24.23 -0.66
CA HIS A 94 0.14 23.96 -0.61
C HIS A 94 -0.35 22.96 -1.65
N SER A 95 0.53 22.50 -2.56
CA SER A 95 0.14 21.54 -3.58
C SER A 95 1.27 20.65 -4.04
N ILE A 96 0.90 19.46 -4.50
CA ILE A 96 1.73 18.60 -5.33
C ILE A 96 1.20 18.67 -6.77
N CYS A 97 2.08 18.92 -7.72
CA CYS A 97 1.73 19.19 -9.10
C CYS A 97 2.31 18.11 -10.01
N PHE A 98 1.45 17.33 -10.66
CA PHE A 98 1.81 16.30 -11.62
C PHE A 98 1.77 16.88 -13.03
N VAL A 99 2.88 16.76 -13.77
CA VAL A 99 3.00 17.25 -15.15
C VAL A 99 3.44 16.10 -16.04
N GLY A 100 2.76 15.92 -17.17
CA GLY A 100 3.23 14.96 -18.17
C GLY A 100 2.31 14.83 -19.36
N ALA A 101 2.65 13.93 -20.28
CA ALA A 101 1.90 13.77 -21.51
C ALA A 101 0.59 13.00 -21.29
N ALA A 102 -0.51 13.53 -21.85
CA ALA A 102 -1.75 12.81 -22.01
C ALA A 102 -1.58 11.60 -22.94
N ARG A 103 -2.45 10.58 -22.78
CA ARG A 103 -2.39 9.33 -23.56
C ARG A 103 -2.21 9.51 -25.07
N ASN A 104 -2.93 10.44 -25.70
CA ASN A 104 -3.16 10.41 -27.14
C ASN A 104 -3.00 11.73 -27.92
N ARG A 105 -2.46 12.83 -27.36
CA ARG A 105 -2.62 14.14 -28.04
C ARG A 105 -1.44 15.13 -28.02
N GLY A 106 -0.24 14.75 -27.58
CA GLY A 106 0.84 15.75 -27.39
C GLY A 106 0.46 16.88 -26.43
N ILE A 107 -0.65 16.71 -25.69
CA ILE A 107 -1.13 17.64 -24.68
C ILE A 107 -0.36 17.34 -23.40
N ILE A 108 0.26 18.39 -22.86
CA ILE A 108 0.85 18.35 -21.52
C ILE A 108 -0.29 18.62 -20.53
N ILE A 109 -0.54 17.66 -19.65
CA ILE A 109 -1.48 17.79 -18.55
C ILE A 109 -0.72 18.27 -17.32
N LYS A 110 -1.27 19.26 -16.63
CA LYS A 110 -0.82 19.73 -15.33
C LYS A 110 -1.95 19.56 -14.32
N GLN A 111 -1.73 18.74 -13.29
CA GLN A 111 -2.72 18.47 -12.24
C GLN A 111 -2.18 18.91 -10.89
N MET A 112 -2.87 19.86 -10.26
CA MET A 112 -2.52 20.32 -8.92
C MET A 112 -3.40 19.63 -7.90
N VAL A 113 -2.78 18.94 -6.96
CA VAL A 113 -3.46 18.26 -5.85
C VAL A 113 -3.15 19.05 -4.58
N PRO A 114 -4.17 19.50 -3.82
CA PRO A 114 -3.98 20.21 -2.56
C PRO A 114 -3.36 19.29 -1.52
N ILE A 115 -2.45 19.83 -0.71
CA ILE A 115 -1.74 19.10 0.34
C ILE A 115 -1.69 19.95 1.61
N ARG A 116 -1.38 19.30 2.72
CA ARG A 116 -0.95 19.96 3.96
C ARG A 116 0.42 19.41 4.36
N ILE A 117 1.42 20.27 4.50
CA ILE A 117 2.69 19.86 5.10
C ILE A 117 2.44 19.55 6.57
N VAL A 118 2.90 18.39 7.02
CA VAL A 118 2.81 17.96 8.41
C VAL A 118 4.21 17.81 8.96
N GLU A 119 4.44 18.29 10.18
CA GLU A 119 5.61 17.88 10.94
C GLU A 119 5.38 16.42 11.31
N GLU A 120 6.37 15.54 11.07
CA GLU A 120 6.27 14.17 11.54
C GLU A 120 6.35 14.25 13.07
N GLU A 121 5.21 14.12 13.75
CA GLU A 121 5.23 13.56 15.09
C GLU A 121 5.95 12.22 14.93
N GLN A 122 7.16 12.12 15.47
CA GLN A 122 7.98 10.91 15.37
C GLN A 122 7.02 9.73 15.55
N PRO A 123 6.91 8.79 14.59
CA PRO A 123 6.09 7.62 14.80
C PRO A 123 6.57 7.03 16.11
N SER A 124 5.75 7.15 17.15
CA SER A 124 6.09 6.77 18.49
C SER A 124 6.33 5.28 18.41
N SER A 125 7.59 4.90 18.44
CA SER A 125 8.14 3.63 17.98
C SER A 125 8.14 3.44 16.45
N ASN A 126 9.33 3.15 15.92
CA ASN A 126 9.45 2.10 14.92
C ASN A 126 8.66 0.91 15.48
N TYR A 127 7.40 0.74 15.04
CA TYR A 127 6.63 -0.45 15.37
C TYR A 127 7.52 -1.62 14.99
N LEU A 128 8.06 -2.29 16.00
CA LEU A 128 8.80 -3.51 15.83
C LEU A 128 7.77 -4.48 15.31
N VAL A 129 7.70 -4.62 13.98
CA VAL A 129 6.89 -5.64 13.35
C VAL A 129 7.39 -6.93 13.96
N SER A 130 6.60 -7.52 14.86
CA SER A 130 6.94 -8.78 15.49
C SER A 130 7.14 -9.82 14.40
N GLU A 131 8.11 -10.71 14.60
CA GLU A 131 8.35 -11.78 13.64
C GLU A 131 7.06 -12.62 13.55
N PRO A 132 6.45 -12.75 12.36
CA PRO A 132 5.19 -13.46 12.24
C PRO A 132 5.40 -14.95 12.58
N ILE A 133 4.43 -15.54 13.27
CA ILE A 133 4.45 -16.97 13.67
C ILE A 133 4.49 -17.88 12.44
N VAL A 134 3.79 -17.49 11.37
CA VAL A 134 3.75 -18.19 10.08
C VAL A 134 3.95 -17.20 8.95
N GLN A 135 4.84 -17.53 8.01
CA GLN A 135 5.01 -16.82 6.75
C GLN A 135 4.63 -17.75 5.60
N ILE A 136 3.80 -17.27 4.67
CA ILE A 136 3.31 -18.06 3.55
C ILE A 136 3.13 -17.16 2.33
N TYR A 137 3.47 -17.68 1.14
CA TYR A 137 3.11 -16.99 -0.10
C TYR A 137 1.63 -17.10 -0.36
N MET A 138 1.02 -15.95 -0.60
CA MET A 138 -0.38 -15.89 -0.97
C MET A 138 -0.58 -16.39 -2.41
N PRO A 139 -1.67 -17.12 -2.72
CA PRO A 139 -2.07 -17.35 -4.10
C PRO A 139 -2.38 -16.02 -4.79
N SER A 140 -2.59 -16.06 -6.12
CA SER A 140 -2.83 -14.82 -6.87
C SER A 140 -3.92 -13.96 -6.22
N PHE A 141 -3.69 -12.65 -6.15
CA PHE A 141 -4.60 -11.73 -5.46
C PHE A 141 -6.04 -11.80 -5.99
N GLN A 142 -6.20 -12.06 -7.29
CA GLN A 142 -7.51 -12.21 -7.92
C GLN A 142 -8.27 -13.41 -7.36
N ILE A 143 -7.60 -14.55 -7.15
CA ILE A 143 -8.20 -15.76 -6.55
C ILE A 143 -8.63 -15.47 -5.11
N VAL A 144 -7.75 -14.87 -4.31
CA VAL A 144 -8.05 -14.49 -2.92
C VAL A 144 -9.23 -13.55 -2.84
N LYS A 145 -9.25 -12.52 -3.71
CA LYS A 145 -10.35 -11.57 -3.78
C LYS A 145 -11.67 -12.27 -4.08
N THR A 146 -11.71 -13.16 -5.07
CA THR A 146 -12.92 -13.92 -5.40
C THR A 146 -13.37 -14.81 -4.25
N ALA A 147 -12.43 -15.48 -3.56
CA ALA A 147 -12.74 -16.31 -2.38
C ALA A 147 -13.36 -15.47 -1.25
N ILE A 148 -12.75 -14.33 -0.90
CA ILE A 148 -13.27 -13.41 0.11
C ILE A 148 -14.66 -12.86 -0.29
N GLU A 149 -14.85 -12.48 -1.56
CA GLU A 149 -16.15 -12.01 -2.06
C GLU A 149 -17.25 -13.08 -1.96
N GLN A 150 -16.92 -14.35 -2.19
CA GLN A 150 -17.86 -15.45 -2.02
C GLN A 150 -18.19 -15.71 -0.54
N LEU A 151 -17.18 -15.71 0.34
CA LEU A 151 -17.40 -15.88 1.79
C LEU A 151 -18.22 -14.72 2.39
N LYS A 152 -18.00 -13.49 1.93
CA LYS A 152 -18.78 -12.32 2.34
C LYS A 152 -20.27 -12.42 1.99
N LYS A 153 -20.63 -13.16 0.93
CA LYS A 153 -22.05 -13.42 0.59
C LYS A 153 -22.72 -14.35 1.59
N ILE A 154 -21.94 -15.22 2.24
CA ILE A 154 -22.43 -16.16 3.25
C ILE A 154 -22.51 -15.45 4.60
N ASN A 155 -21.42 -14.80 5.02
CA ASN A 155 -21.41 -13.97 6.22
C ASN A 155 -20.47 -12.78 6.00
N SER A 156 -21.05 -11.58 6.07
CA SER A 156 -20.34 -10.32 5.83
C SER A 156 -19.58 -9.79 7.04
N LYS A 157 -19.81 -10.35 8.24
CA LYS A 157 -19.30 -9.83 9.50
C LYS A 157 -17.89 -10.33 9.81
N CYS A 158 -17.64 -11.63 9.65
CA CYS A 158 -16.37 -12.23 10.06
C CYS A 158 -15.90 -13.28 9.06
N ILE A 159 -14.63 -13.16 8.67
CA ILE A 159 -13.88 -14.17 7.92
C ILE A 159 -12.60 -14.42 8.71
N THR A 160 -12.45 -15.65 9.21
CA THR A 160 -11.23 -16.11 9.85
C THR A 160 -10.22 -16.51 8.79
N LEU A 161 -8.98 -16.04 8.94
CA LEU A 161 -7.85 -16.45 8.13
C LEU A 161 -6.94 -17.34 8.98
N SER A 162 -6.51 -18.47 8.45
CA SER A 162 -5.48 -19.29 9.08
C SER A 162 -4.45 -19.74 8.05
N ALA A 163 -3.20 -19.91 8.49
CA ALA A 163 -2.13 -20.43 7.68
C ALA A 163 -1.25 -21.37 8.51
N ASN A 164 -0.55 -22.30 7.88
CA ASN A 164 0.35 -23.22 8.59
C ASN A 164 1.73 -23.34 7.95
N MET A 165 2.64 -24.03 8.64
CA MET A 165 4.02 -24.25 8.20
C MET A 165 4.15 -25.29 7.06
N GLU A 166 3.04 -25.92 6.65
CA GLU A 166 2.98 -26.92 5.58
C GLU A 166 2.47 -26.33 4.26
N GLY A 167 2.35 -25.00 4.16
CA GLY A 167 1.93 -24.34 2.93
C GLY A 167 0.42 -24.41 2.70
N GLN A 168 -0.37 -24.41 3.78
CA GLN A 168 -1.82 -24.29 3.71
C GLN A 168 -2.29 -22.92 4.18
N LEU A 169 -3.22 -22.32 3.43
CA LEU A 169 -3.92 -21.07 3.75
C LEU A 169 -5.42 -21.33 3.68
N GLU A 170 -6.15 -21.07 4.75
CA GLU A 170 -7.60 -21.27 4.82
C GLU A 170 -8.32 -19.96 5.13
N PHE A 171 -9.39 -19.72 4.39
CA PHE A 171 -10.40 -18.72 4.71
C PHE A 171 -11.66 -19.40 5.17
N GLN A 172 -12.20 -18.96 6.29
CA GLN A 172 -13.31 -19.61 6.95
C GLN A 172 -14.35 -18.58 7.37
N THR A 173 -15.62 -18.92 7.22
CA THR A 173 -16.71 -18.16 7.84
C THR A 173 -17.73 -19.08 8.49
N ILE A 174 -18.37 -18.60 9.54
CA ILE A 174 -19.39 -19.32 10.30
C ILE A 174 -20.71 -18.59 10.09
N HIS A 175 -21.73 -19.30 9.63
CA HIS A 175 -23.09 -18.82 9.49
C HIS A 175 -24.02 -19.70 10.35
N ASP A 176 -25.24 -19.26 10.61
CA ASP A 176 -26.22 -19.97 11.43
C ASP A 176 -26.52 -21.41 10.97
N LEU A 177 -26.29 -21.68 9.68
CA LEU A 177 -26.54 -22.98 9.04
C LEU A 177 -25.29 -23.86 8.96
N GLY A 178 -24.12 -23.34 9.34
CA GLY A 178 -22.88 -24.10 9.31
C GLY A 178 -21.65 -23.29 8.95
N LYS A 179 -20.58 -24.04 8.71
CA LYS A 179 -19.22 -23.52 8.53
C LYS A 179 -18.78 -23.71 7.09
N VAL A 180 -18.36 -22.63 6.43
CA VAL A 180 -17.84 -22.68 5.07
C VAL A 180 -16.35 -22.37 5.09
N LYS A 181 -15.57 -23.22 4.43
CA LYS A 181 -14.10 -23.16 4.36
C LYS A 181 -13.65 -23.15 2.91
N MET A 182 -12.66 -22.34 2.60
CA MET A 182 -11.92 -22.34 1.34
C MET A 182 -10.44 -22.50 1.66
N ALA A 183 -9.85 -23.60 1.25
CA ALA A 183 -8.46 -23.93 1.52
C ALA A 183 -7.61 -23.85 0.24
N PHE A 184 -6.42 -23.28 0.38
CA PHE A 184 -5.35 -23.27 -0.60
C PHE A 184 -4.20 -24.11 -0.04
N SER A 185 -3.75 -25.10 -0.81
CA SER A 185 -2.68 -26.02 -0.41
C SER A 185 -1.50 -25.91 -1.38
N ASN A 186 -0.36 -26.50 -1.00
CA ASN A 186 0.88 -26.48 -1.77
C ASN A 186 1.43 -25.06 -2.00
N LEU A 187 1.18 -24.14 -1.07
CA LEU A 187 1.83 -22.83 -1.07
C LEU A 187 3.25 -22.97 -0.52
N THR A 188 4.13 -22.07 -0.92
CA THR A 188 5.50 -22.05 -0.44
C THR A 188 5.60 -21.13 0.77
N ASN A 189 6.38 -21.53 1.77
CA ASN A 189 6.72 -20.68 2.91
C ASN A 189 8.09 -20.06 2.65
N PRO A 190 8.24 -18.72 2.71
CA PRO A 190 9.54 -18.10 2.52
C PRO A 190 10.52 -18.55 3.61
N ASN A 191 11.78 -18.76 3.23
CA ASN A 191 12.86 -18.99 4.19
C ASN A 191 13.18 -17.70 4.96
N LYS A 192 13.80 -17.80 6.14
CA LYS A 192 14.14 -16.65 6.98
C LYS A 192 15.06 -15.60 6.29
N ASP A 193 15.78 -15.97 5.23
CA ASP A 193 16.73 -15.11 4.51
C ASP A 193 16.09 -14.19 3.44
N PHE A 194 14.79 -13.90 3.54
CA PHE A 194 14.09 -13.11 2.52
C PHE A 194 14.48 -11.61 2.56
N THR A 195 15.17 -11.14 1.52
CA THR A 195 15.57 -9.73 1.36
C THR A 195 14.36 -8.84 1.07
N LYS A 196 14.14 -7.83 1.91
CA LYS A 196 12.99 -6.90 1.94
C LYS A 196 12.85 -5.96 0.71
N ASP A 197 13.74 -6.04 -0.26
CA ASP A 197 13.96 -4.95 -1.23
C ASP A 197 13.03 -4.97 -2.45
N SER A 198 12.07 -5.90 -2.56
CA SER A 198 11.23 -6.01 -3.78
C SER A 198 9.81 -6.52 -3.54
N MET A 199 9.22 -6.26 -2.38
CA MET A 199 7.87 -6.73 -2.07
C MET A 199 6.97 -5.61 -1.55
N ILE A 200 5.71 -5.64 -1.97
CA ILE A 200 4.65 -4.98 -1.23
C ILE A 200 4.39 -5.87 -0.02
N THR A 201 4.60 -5.31 1.17
CA THR A 201 4.26 -5.98 2.42
C THR A 201 2.96 -5.36 2.92
N LEU A 202 1.87 -6.09 2.83
CA LEU A 202 0.63 -5.69 3.52
C LEU A 202 0.71 -6.24 4.93
N ILE A 203 0.85 -5.36 5.91
CA ILE A 203 0.75 -5.70 7.32
C ILE A 203 -0.68 -5.38 7.75
N VAL A 204 -1.48 -6.40 8.03
CA VAL A 204 -2.84 -6.20 8.55
C VAL A 204 -2.81 -6.43 10.05
N TYR A 205 -3.20 -5.39 10.79
CA TYR A 205 -3.38 -5.45 12.24
C TYR A 205 -4.84 -5.78 12.52
N PHE A 206 -5.07 -6.75 13.40
CA PHE A 206 -6.37 -6.98 14.02
C PHE A 206 -6.22 -6.70 15.51
N GLU A 207 -6.99 -5.75 16.02
CA GLU A 207 -7.13 -5.54 17.46
C GLU A 207 -8.20 -6.54 17.92
N GLU A 208 -7.77 -7.67 18.49
CA GLU A 208 -8.69 -8.59 19.15
C GLU A 208 -9.06 -8.02 20.53
N ASN A 209 -10.36 -7.99 20.82
CA ASN A 209 -10.87 -7.53 22.10
C ASN A 209 -10.56 -8.55 23.22
N GLU A 210 -10.27 -7.98 24.39
CA GLU A 210 -10.15 -8.55 25.74
C GLU A 210 -8.81 -9.18 26.16
N ASP A 211 -8.02 -9.77 25.27
CA ASP A 211 -6.63 -10.17 25.55
C ASP A 211 -5.74 -9.60 24.46
N ASN A 212 -4.89 -8.60 24.79
CA ASN A 212 -4.02 -7.84 23.86
C ASN A 212 -2.97 -8.70 23.13
N GLU A 213 -3.37 -9.67 22.30
CA GLU A 213 -2.49 -10.38 21.38
C GLU A 213 -2.65 -9.79 19.97
N GLU A 214 -1.67 -8.98 19.56
CA GLU A 214 -1.59 -8.45 18.20
C GLU A 214 -1.27 -9.58 17.21
N SER A 215 -2.25 -10.03 16.45
CA SER A 215 -2.02 -10.93 15.33
C SER A 215 -1.53 -10.15 14.10
N ILE A 216 -0.23 -10.22 13.82
CA ILE A 216 0.39 -9.58 12.66
C ILE A 216 0.41 -10.55 11.47
N PHE A 217 -0.39 -10.26 10.44
CA PHE A 217 -0.28 -10.94 9.16
C PHE A 217 0.56 -10.14 8.19
N THR A 218 1.67 -10.72 7.76
CA THR A 218 2.56 -10.14 6.76
C THR A 218 2.34 -10.84 5.43
N PHE A 219 1.66 -10.16 4.49
CA PHE A 219 1.46 -10.70 3.14
C PHE A 219 2.54 -10.17 2.20
N HIS A 220 3.23 -11.11 1.55
CA HIS A 220 4.24 -10.81 0.56
C HIS A 220 3.67 -10.98 -0.85
N PHE A 221 3.63 -9.89 -1.61
CA PHE A 221 3.29 -9.94 -3.03
C PHE A 221 4.56 -10.08 -3.86
N PRO A 222 4.72 -11.13 -4.67
CA PRO A 222 5.80 -11.16 -5.65
C PRO A 222 5.60 -9.99 -6.62
N THR A 223 6.60 -9.11 -6.71
CA THR A 223 6.66 -8.17 -7.83
C THR A 223 6.87 -8.99 -9.09
N LEU A 224 6.02 -8.79 -10.10
CA LEU A 224 6.21 -9.39 -11.41
C LEU A 224 7.62 -9.00 -11.88
N LYS A 225 8.51 -9.99 -12.02
CA LYS A 225 9.72 -9.81 -12.81
C LYS A 225 9.24 -9.69 -14.26
N GLU A 226 9.37 -8.50 -14.83
CA GLU A 226 9.40 -8.33 -16.28
C GLU A 226 10.55 -9.14 -16.89
#